data_AF-A0A959XU32-F1
#
_entry.id   AF-A0A959XU32-F1
#
_cell.length_a   1.000
_cell.length_b   1.000
_cell.length_c   1.000
_cell.angle_alpha   90.00
_cell.angle_beta   90.00
_cell.angle_gamma   90.00
#
_symmetry.space_group_name_H-M   'P 1'
#
loop_
_entity.id
_entity.type
_entity.pdbx_description
1 polymer ?
#
loop_
_entity_poly.entity_id
_entity_poly.type
_entity_poly.pdbx_seq_one_letter_code
_entity_poly.pdbx_strand_id
1 'polypeptide(L)'
;ERLTMDVELRFSDPESERALTGIVIAELKQERADRTSHFARIMRSMNLRPAGMSKYCVGMLLLEKNVKPNAFKEVLLMLHRIRKAA
;
A
#
# COMPACT_ATOMS: atom_id res chain seq x y z
N GLU A 1 -18.58 -5.44 8.36
CA GLU A 1 -17.24 -5.04 7.88
C GLU A 1 -17.35 -3.76 7.04
N ARG A 2 -16.31 -2.93 6.97
CA ARG A 2 -16.25 -1.73 6.11
C ARG A 2 -14.97 -1.74 5.29
N LEU A 3 -15.07 -1.60 3.98
CA LEU A 3 -13.93 -1.53 3.07
C LEU A 3 -13.68 -0.09 2.62
N THR A 4 -12.43 0.35 2.66
CA THR A 4 -11.99 1.60 2.02
C THR A 4 -10.92 1.30 0.99
N MET A 5 -10.94 2.03 -0.13
CA MET A 5 -9.96 1.89 -1.20
C MET A 5 -9.39 3.26 -1.53
N ASP A 6 -8.09 3.41 -1.33
CA ASP A 6 -7.38 4.61 -1.75
C ASP A 6 -6.78 4.35 -3.14
N VAL A 7 -7.27 5.12 -4.11
CA VAL A 7 -6.84 5.08 -5.50
C VAL A 7 -6.09 6.37 -5.85
N GLU A 8 -5.27 6.31 -6.90
CA GLU A 8 -4.54 7.48 -7.45
C GLU A 8 -3.76 8.28 -6.39
N LEU A 9 -3.13 7.55 -5.45
CA LEU A 9 -2.41 8.16 -4.33
C LEU A 9 -1.29 9.09 -4.84
N ARG A 10 -1.33 10.33 -4.38
CA ARG A 10 -0.33 11.37 -4.60
C ARG A 10 0.24 11.83 -3.29
N PHE A 11 1.54 12.09 -3.29
CA PHE A 11 2.29 12.64 -2.18
C PHE A 11 2.92 13.93 -2.66
N SER A 12 2.83 14.98 -1.85
CA SER A 12 3.36 16.29 -2.19
C SER A 12 4.08 16.91 -1.01
N ASP A 13 5.08 17.71 -1.33
CA ASP A 13 5.68 18.71 -0.46
C ASP A 13 5.65 20.07 -1.19
N PRO A 14 6.17 21.16 -0.61
CA PRO A 14 6.17 22.46 -1.28
C PRO A 14 6.95 22.52 -2.61
N GLU A 15 7.84 21.58 -2.89
CA GLU A 15 8.75 21.60 -4.04
C GLU A 15 8.34 20.58 -5.12
N SER A 16 7.59 19.54 -4.77
CA SER A 16 7.37 18.39 -5.65
C SER A 16 6.10 17.61 -5.32
N GLU A 17 5.55 16.95 -6.35
CA GLU A 17 4.50 15.96 -6.22
C GLU A 17 4.94 14.65 -6.90
N ARG A 18 4.58 13.52 -6.31
CA ARG A 18 4.84 12.17 -6.83
C ARG A 18 3.61 11.28 -6.65
N ALA A 19 3.26 10.55 -7.71
CA ALA A 19 2.16 9.60 -7.69
C ALA A 19 2.65 8.16 -7.45
N LEU A 20 1.95 7.41 -6.60
CA LEU A 20 2.16 5.98 -6.43
C LEU A 20 1.36 5.21 -7.49
N THR A 21 1.86 5.22 -8.73
CA THR A 21 1.16 4.64 -9.89
C THR A 21 1.15 3.11 -9.86
N GLY A 22 -0.01 2.51 -10.18
CA GLY A 22 -0.18 1.07 -10.29
C GLY A 22 -0.38 0.35 -8.95
N ILE A 23 -0.68 1.10 -7.88
CA ILE A 23 -0.94 0.56 -6.55
C ILE A 23 -2.25 1.16 -6.02
N VAL A 24 -3.08 0.29 -5.44
CA VAL A 24 -4.30 0.66 -4.71
C VAL A 24 -4.15 0.12 -3.29
N ILE A 25 -4.51 0.94 -2.30
CA ILE A 25 -4.53 0.49 -0.89
C ILE A 25 -5.97 0.14 -0.54
N ALA A 26 -6.25 -1.15 -0.36
CA ALA A 26 -7.53 -1.63 0.14
C ALA A 26 -7.42 -1.95 1.64
N GLU A 27 -8.17 -1.23 2.47
CA GLU A 27 -8.19 -1.40 3.92
C GLU A 27 -9.54 -1.95 4.38
N LEU A 28 -9.54 -3.16 4.92
CA LEU A 28 -10.71 -3.80 5.51
C LEU A 28 -10.78 -3.49 7.01
N LYS A 29 -11.85 -2.81 7.44
CA LYS A 29 -12.12 -2.43 8.83
C LYS A 29 -13.16 -3.36 9.45
N GLN A 30 -12.79 -3.99 10.55
CA GLN A 30 -13.61 -4.93 11.31
C GLN A 30 -13.38 -4.71 12.81
N GLU A 31 -14.37 -4.98 13.66
CA GLU A 31 -14.21 -4.92 15.13
C GLU A 31 -13.25 -5.99 15.64
N ARG A 32 -13.26 -7.17 15.00
CA ARG A 32 -12.33 -8.27 15.22
C ARG A 32 -11.86 -8.79 13.87
N ALA A 33 -10.61 -9.26 13.81
CA ALA A 33 -10.08 -9.86 12.61
C ALA A 33 -10.87 -11.13 12.25
N ASP A 34 -11.65 -11.06 11.18
CA ASP A 34 -12.45 -12.18 10.69
C ASP A 34 -12.01 -12.58 9.29
N ARG A 35 -11.33 -13.73 9.22
CA ARG A 35 -10.79 -14.31 7.97
C ARG A 35 -11.88 -14.91 7.07
N THR A 36 -13.12 -15.00 7.54
CA THR A 36 -14.27 -15.46 6.75
C THR A 36 -15.02 -14.34 6.04
N SER A 37 -14.61 -13.09 6.27
CA SER A 37 -15.00 -11.90 5.51
C SER A 37 -15.08 -12.16 4.02
N HIS A 38 -16.11 -11.61 3.37
CA HIS A 38 -16.29 -11.76 1.94
C HIS A 38 -15.10 -11.19 1.16
N PHE A 39 -14.67 -9.97 1.52
CA PHE A 39 -13.51 -9.33 0.91
C PHE A 39 -12.22 -10.13 1.17
N ALA A 40 -11.98 -10.57 2.40
CA ALA A 40 -10.79 -11.36 2.75
C ALA A 40 -10.72 -12.68 1.94
N ARG A 41 -11.86 -13.33 1.72
CA ARG A 41 -11.95 -14.56 0.91
C ARG A 41 -11.60 -14.32 -0.56
N ILE A 42 -12.09 -13.22 -1.15
CA ILE A 42 -11.78 -12.85 -2.53
C ILE A 42 -10.28 -12.55 -2.68
N MET A 43 -9.71 -11.73 -1.79
CA MET A 43 -8.28 -11.43 -1.83
C MET A 43 -7.44 -12.71 -1.75
N ARG A 44 -7.83 -13.65 -0.86
CA ARG A 44 -7.15 -14.93 -0.72
C ARG A 44 -7.26 -15.81 -1.98
N SER A 45 -8.40 -15.84 -2.66
CA SER A 45 -8.55 -16.60 -3.90
C SER A 45 -7.73 -16.02 -5.06
N MET A 46 -7.39 -14.73 -4.98
CA MET A 46 -6.46 -14.05 -5.91
C MET A 46 -4.98 -14.19 -5.48
N ASN A 47 -4.68 -14.99 -4.45
CA ASN A 47 -3.35 -15.09 -3.82
C ASN A 47 -2.79 -13.75 -3.30
N LEU A 48 -3.64 -12.75 -3.07
CA LEU A 48 -3.28 -11.48 -2.47
C LEU A 48 -3.28 -11.62 -0.94
N ARG A 49 -2.07 -11.58 -0.36
CA ARG A 49 -1.91 -11.63 1.10
C ARG A 49 -2.07 -10.23 1.70
N PRO A 50 -2.65 -10.09 2.90
CA PRO A 50 -2.67 -8.83 3.61
C PRO A 50 -1.25 -8.30 3.81
N ALA A 51 -1.04 -7.03 3.46
CA ALA A 51 0.21 -6.33 3.69
C ALA A 51 -0.08 -4.89 4.10
N GLY A 52 0.73 -4.37 5.02
CA GLY A 52 0.62 -3.00 5.51
C GLY A 52 1.81 -2.16 5.07
N MET A 53 1.56 -0.89 4.81
CA MET A 53 2.60 0.12 4.65
C MET A 53 2.14 1.45 5.24
N SER A 54 3.07 2.23 5.80
CA SER A 54 2.78 3.61 6.19
C SER A 54 2.79 4.50 4.94
N LYS A 55 1.65 5.15 4.67
CA LYS A 55 1.53 6.15 3.59
C LYS A 55 2.57 7.26 3.75
N TYR A 56 2.79 7.74 4.98
CA TYR A 56 3.78 8.77 5.26
C TYR A 56 5.20 8.31 4.89
N CYS A 57 5.60 7.10 5.31
CA CYS A 57 6.91 6.55 4.99
C CYS A 57 7.14 6.38 3.48
N VAL A 58 6.13 5.90 2.76
CA VAL A 58 6.21 5.77 1.30
C VAL A 58 6.23 7.13 0.62
N GLY A 59 5.46 8.10 1.11
CA GLY A 59 5.51 9.48 0.63
C GLY A 59 6.88 10.12 0.80
N MET A 60 7.49 10.00 1.99
CA MET A 60 8.85 10.48 2.26
C MET A 60 9.88 9.85 1.33
N LEU A 61 9.72 8.57 1.01
CA LEU A 61 10.59 7.86 0.09
C LEU A 61 10.39 8.32 -1.37
N LEU A 62 9.14 8.48 -1.81
CA LEU A 62 8.82 8.93 -3.16
C LEU A 62 9.26 10.37 -3.43
N LEU A 63 9.14 11.24 -2.42
CA LEU A 63 9.57 12.63 -2.46
C LEU A 63 11.09 12.79 -2.24
N GLU A 64 11.85 11.69 -2.28
CA GLU A 64 13.32 11.65 -2.15
C GLU A 64 13.85 12.43 -0.93
N LYS A 65 13.10 12.42 0.16
CA LYS A 65 13.58 12.98 1.42
C LYS A 65 14.75 12.14 1.94
N ASN A 66 15.61 12.74 2.77
CA ASN A 66 16.79 12.09 3.35
C ASN A 66 16.41 10.94 4.32
N VAL A 67 15.89 9.84 3.77
CA VAL A 67 15.53 8.61 4.46
C VAL A 67 16.54 7.50 4.16
N LYS A 68 16.90 6.72 5.18
CA LYS A 68 17.84 5.60 5.05
C LYS A 68 17.25 4.52 4.12
N PRO A 69 17.83 4.25 2.94
CA PRO A 69 17.21 3.37 1.93
C PRO A 69 16.96 1.94 2.44
N ASN A 70 17.89 1.41 3.24
CA ASN A 70 17.79 0.05 3.77
C ASN A 70 16.62 -0.16 4.73
N ALA A 71 16.12 0.91 5.39
CA ALA A 71 14.95 0.82 6.27
C ALA A 71 13.65 0.58 5.49
N PHE A 72 13.62 0.94 4.20
CA PHE A 72 12.42 0.85 3.35
C PHE A 72 12.54 -0.22 2.25
N LYS A 73 13.63 -0.98 2.24
CA LYS A 73 13.90 -2.00 1.22
C LYS A 73 12.77 -3.03 1.12
N GLU A 74 12.22 -3.49 2.23
CA GLU A 74 11.12 -4.46 2.23
C GLU A 74 9.85 -3.91 1.57
N VAL A 75 9.47 -2.67 1.92
CA VAL A 75 8.30 -1.99 1.35
C VAL A 75 8.50 -1.76 -0.15
N LEU A 76 9.69 -1.34 -0.57
CA LEU A 76 10.04 -1.17 -1.98
C LEU A 76 9.94 -2.49 -2.78
N LEU A 77 10.52 -3.58 -2.26
CA LEU A 77 10.46 -4.88 -2.89
C LEU A 77 9.01 -5.39 -3.00
N MET A 78 8.20 -5.16 -1.97
CA MET A 78 6.77 -5.48 -1.98
C MET A 78 6.03 -4.70 -3.07
N LEU A 79 6.18 -3.37 -3.12
CA LEU A 79 5.53 -2.52 -4.11
C LEU A 79 5.92 -2.92 -5.55
N HIS A 80 7.21 -3.22 -5.77
CA HIS A 80 7.71 -3.68 -7.07
C HIS A 80 7.09 -5.02 -7.50
N ARG A 81 6.94 -5.96 -6.55
CA ARG A 81 6.29 -7.26 -6.84
C ARG A 81 4.83 -7.10 -7.20
N ILE A 82 4.09 -6.24 -6.50
CA ILE A 82 2.67 -5.97 -6.78
C ILE A 82 2.53 -5.35 -8.18
N ARG A 83 3.35 -4.34 -8.49
CA ARG A 83 3.28 -3.65 -9.79
C ARG A 83 3.64 -4.53 -10.98
N LYS A 84 4.49 -5.56 -10.79
CA LYS A 84 4.82 -6.54 -11.83
C LYS A 84 3.77 -7.65 -12.01
N ALA A 85 2.90 -7.85 -11.03
CA ALA A 85 1.88 -8.90 -11.07
C ALA A 85 0.60 -8.48 -11.82
N ALA A 86 0.49 -7.20 -12.18
CA ALA A 86 -0.56 -6.62 -13.02
C ALA A 86 -0.08 -6.51 -14.47
#